data_AF-A0A074ZTZ0-F1
#
_entry.id   AF-A0A074ZTZ0-F1
#
_cell.length_a   1.000
_cell.length_b   1.000
_cell.length_c   1.000
_cell.angle_alpha   90.00
_cell.angle_beta   90.00
_cell.angle_gamma   90.00
#
_symmetry.space_group_name_H-M   'P 1'
#
loop_
_entity.id
_entity.type
_entity.pdbx_description
1 polymer ?
#
loop_
_entity_poly.entity_id
_entity_poly.type
_entity_poly.pdbx_seq_one_letter_code
_entity_poly.pdbx_strand_id
1 'polypeptide(L)' 'ELSELLAEDKLVGVPFIVFANKQDLLNAETADKISDGLGLLTIRDRPWQIQGCSALTGTGIK' A
#
# COMPACT_ATOMS: atom_id res chain seq x y z
N GLU A 1 1.01 -4.57 12.74
CA GLU A 1 1.97 -4.88 11.66
C GLU A 1 2.44 -3.65 10.88
N LEU A 2 1.66 -3.03 9.96
CA LEU A 2 2.18 -1.89 9.17
C LEU A 2 2.67 -0.72 10.04
N SER A 3 1.88 -0.29 11.02
CA SER A 3 2.27 0.81 11.92
C SER A 3 3.50 0.48 12.77
N GLU A 4 3.69 -0.79 13.15
CA GLU A 4 4.86 -1.23 13.93
C GLU A 4 6.11 -1.20 13.06
N LEU A 5 6.03 -1.69 11.82
CA LEU A 5 7.12 -1.63 10.86
C LEU A 5 7.53 -0.17 10.58
N LEU A 6 6.56 0.72 10.36
CA LEU A 6 6.82 2.13 10.08
C LEU A 6 7.36 2.92 11.30
N ALA A 7 7.22 2.37 12.51
CA ALA A 7 7.77 2.93 13.73
C ALA A 7 9.23 2.53 13.99
N GLU A 8 9.80 1.60 13.21
CA GLU A 8 11.22 1.28 13.32
C GLU A 8 12.09 2.49 12.96
N ASP A 9 13.11 2.78 13.77
CA ASP A 9 14.01 3.92 13.60
C ASP A 9 14.61 4.02 12.19
N LYS A 10 14.87 2.87 11.55
CA LYS A 10 15.44 2.79 10.20
C LYS A 10 14.49 3.28 9.11
N LEU A 11 13.19 3.31 9.40
CA LEU A 11 12.14 3.64 8.45
C LEU A 11 11.52 5.01 8.74
N VAL A 12 11.88 5.70 9.83
CA VAL A 12 11.34 7.03 10.15
C VAL A 12 11.50 8.00 8.97
N GLY A 13 10.39 8.60 8.53
CA GLY A 13 10.35 9.55 7.41
C GLY A 13 10.56 8.95 6.02
N VAL A 14 10.84 7.64 5.90
CA VAL A 14 11.09 6.98 4.61
C VAL A 14 9.77 6.86 3.83
N PRO A 15 9.69 7.38 2.59
CA PRO A 15 8.51 7.21 1.75
C PRO A 15 8.28 5.75 1.40
N PHE A 16 7.02 5.35 1.26
CA PHE A 16 6.67 3.98 0.87
C PHE A 16 5.52 3.92 -0.14
N ILE A 17 5.43 2.79 -0.83
CA ILE A 17 4.31 2.47 -1.72
C ILE A 17 3.66 1.16 -1.28
N VAL A 18 2.34 1.13 -1.27
CA VAL A 18 1.55 -0.09 -1.07
C VAL A 18 1.08 -0.60 -2.42
N PHE A 19 1.49 -1.82 -2.77
CA PHE A 19 0.94 -2.51 -3.92
C PHE A 19 -0.33 -3.26 -3.53
N ALA A 20 -1.49 -2.74 -3.95
CA ALA A 20 -2.77 -3.44 -3.89
C ALA A 20 -2.80 -4.50 -4.99
N ASN A 21 -2.12 -5.62 -4.73
CA ASN A 21 -1.88 -6.68 -5.69
C ASN A 21 -3.11 -7.59 -5.90
N LYS A 22 -3.06 -8.45 -6.92
CA LYS A 22 -4.09 -9.42 -7.32
C LYS A 22 -5.38 -8.80 -7.86
N GLN A 23 -5.30 -7.60 -8.45
CA GLN A 23 -6.45 -6.93 -9.07
C GLN A 23 -7.02 -7.69 -10.28
N ASP A 24 -6.37 -8.77 -10.72
CA ASP A 24 -6.90 -9.72 -11.71
C ASP A 24 -8.04 -10.61 -11.18
N LEU A 25 -8.22 -10.70 -9.85
CA LEU A 25 -9.28 -11.51 -9.25
C LEU A 25 -10.61 -10.75 -9.19
N LEU A 26 -11.71 -11.43 -9.51
CA LEU A 26 -13.07 -10.84 -9.51
C LEU A 26 -13.49 -10.30 -8.13
N ASN A 27 -12.96 -10.91 -7.07
CA ASN A 27 -13.23 -10.54 -5.68
C ASN A 27 -12.09 -9.74 -5.03
N ALA A 28 -11.19 -9.16 -5.83
CA ALA A 28 -10.14 -8.29 -5.31
C ALA A 28 -10.76 -7.04 -4.66
N GLU A 29 -10.26 -6.67 -3.49
CA GLU A 29 -10.60 -5.38 -2.90
C GLU A 29 -9.92 -4.25 -3.67
N THR A 30 -10.63 -3.13 -3.83
CA THR A 30 -10.12 -1.93 -4.48
C THR A 30 -9.02 -1.28 -3.65
N ALA A 31 -8.10 -0.55 -4.29
CA ALA A 31 -7.06 0.20 -3.62
C ALA A 31 -7.60 1.14 -2.53
N ASP A 32 -8.71 1.84 -2.77
CA ASP A 32 -9.31 2.76 -1.78
C ASP A 32 -9.72 2.05 -0.48
N LYS A 33 -10.46 0.94 -0.60
CA LYS A 33 -10.85 0.13 0.56
C LYS A 33 -9.64 -0.48 1.30
N ILE A 34 -8.60 -0.87 0.59
CA ILE A 34 -7.35 -1.35 1.20
C ILE A 34 -6.66 -0.20 1.95
N SER A 35 -6.63 1.00 1.36
CA SER A 35 -6.10 2.20 2.02
C SER A 35 -6.83 2.51 3.32
N ASP A 36 -8.16 2.40 3.32
CA ASP A 36 -8.99 2.58 4.52
C ASP A 36 -8.69 1.50 5.57
N GLY A 37 -8.65 0.23 5.16
CA GLY A 37 -8.36 -0.90 6.06
C GLY A 37 -6.97 -0.86 6.68
N LEU A 38 -5.98 -0.31 5.96
CA LEU A 38 -4.63 -0.08 6.47
C LEU A 38 -4.46 1.26 7.20
N GLY A 39 -5.49 2.12 7.19
CA GLY A 39 -5.46 3.44 7.83
C GLY A 39 -4.41 4.39 7.24
N LEU A 40 -4.11 4.31 5.94
CA LEU A 40 -3.01 5.08 5.33
C LEU A 40 -3.21 6.60 5.45
N LEU A 41 -4.45 7.08 5.43
CA LEU A 41 -4.82 8.49 5.62
C LEU A 41 -4.40 9.06 6.99
N THR A 42 -4.14 8.19 7.98
CA THR A 42 -3.68 8.61 9.31
C THR A 42 -2.17 8.91 9.33
N ILE A 43 -1.42 8.44 8.34
CA ILE A 43 0.02 8.62 8.23
C ILE A 43 0.30 9.99 7.62
N ARG A 44 0.92 10.88 8.41
CA ARG A 44 1.20 12.28 8.04
C ARG A 44 2.67 12.67 8.11
N ASP A 45 3.52 11.78 8.62
CA ASP A 45 4.94 12.04 8.87
C ASP A 45 5.83 11.70 7.66
N ARG A 46 5.26 11.15 6.58
CA ARG A 46 5.97 10.76 5.35
C ARG A 46 5.06 10.70 4.14
N PRO A 47 5.59 10.85 2.92
CA PRO A 47 4.85 10.58 1.70
C PRO A 47 4.54 9.09 1.56
N TRP A 48 3.37 8.78 1.02
CA TRP A 48 2.99 7.42 0.67
C TRP A 48 2.09 7.40 -0.55
N GLN A 49 2.01 6.24 -1.21
CA GLN A 49 1.09 5.99 -2.30
C GLN A 49 0.53 4.57 -2.19
N ILE A 50 -0.68 4.37 -2.72
CA ILE A 50 -1.22 3.03 -2.99
C ILE A 50 -1.44 2.87 -4.49
N GLN A 51 -1.04 1.72 -5.03
CA GLN A 51 -1.14 1.39 -6.46
C GLN A 51 -1.78 0.03 -6.64
N GLY A 52 -2.91 -0.02 -7.37
CA GLY A 52 -3.50 -1.28 -7.82
C GLY A 52 -2.59 -1.96 -8.83
N CYS A 53 -2.31 -3.25 -8.63
CA CYS A 53 -1.47 -4.01 -9.53
C CYS A 53 -1.86 -5.49 -9.63
N SER A 54 -1.29 -6.17 -10.61
CA SER A 54 -1.37 -7.62 -10.75
C SER A 54 0.02 -8.14 -11.11
N ALA A 55 0.66 -8.83 -10.17
CA ALA A 55 1.95 -9.47 -10.39
C ALA A 55 1.89 -10.56 -11.46
N LEU A 56 0.72 -11.19 -11.64
CA LEU A 56 0.51 -12.21 -12.66
C LEU A 56 0.52 -11.63 -14.07
N THR A 57 -0.16 -10.49 -14.28
CA THR A 57 -0.28 -9.87 -15.61
C THR A 57 0.77 -8.78 -15.86
N GLY A 58 1.46 -8.32 -14.82
CA GLY A 58 2.42 -7.21 -14.86
C GLY A 58 1.77 -5.82 -14.83
N THR A 59 0.44 -5.72 -14.77
CA THR A 59 -0.29 -4.45 -14.72
C THR A 59 0.04 -3.68 -13.44
N GLY A 60 0.36 -2.39 -13.53
CA GLY A 60 0.58 -1.51 -12.38
C GLY A 60 1.92 -1.69 -11.63
N ILE A 61 2.89 -2.38 -12.23
CA ILE A 61 4.23 -2.64 -11.64
C ILE A 61 5.36 -1.89 -12.36
N LYS A 62 5.14 -1.49 -13.61
CA LYS A 62 6.14 -0.81 -14.44
C LYS A 62 6.11 0.70 -14.28
#